data_AF-A0A257IX96-F1
#
_entry.id   AF-A0A257IX96-F1
#
_cell.length_a   1.000
_cell.length_b   1.000
_cell.length_c   1.000
_cell.angle_alpha   90.00
_cell.angle_beta   90.00
_cell.angle_gamma   90.00
#
_symmetry.space_group_name_H-M   'P 1'
#
loop_
_entity.id
_entity.type
_entity.pdbx_description
1 polymer ?
#
loop_
_entity_poly.entity_id
_entity_poly.type
_entity_poly.pdbx_seq_one_letter_code
_entity_poly.pdbx_strand_id
1 'polypeptide(L)'
;MPAAARAAWLAWYAQTPDAPCIAICSTAQGDALCKGCGRTEDEVQHWPLFTPGEKRNVWRRITMDGTAWRFNRYAERARLSPGAADALPDDSNAAAAPKPSRR
;
A
#
# COMPACT_ATOMS: atom_id res chain seq x y z
N MET A 1 -1.38 23.99 4.50
CA MET A 1 -1.10 24.02 3.05
C MET A 1 -2.25 24.72 2.35
N PRO A 2 -2.00 25.64 1.39
CA PRO A 2 -3.04 26.16 0.51
C PRO A 2 -3.77 25.02 -0.23
N ALA A 3 -5.07 25.20 -0.51
CA ALA A 3 -5.90 24.15 -1.10
C ALA A 3 -5.37 23.66 -2.47
N ALA A 4 -4.97 24.60 -3.35
CA ALA A 4 -4.40 24.27 -4.66
C ALA A 4 -3.09 23.45 -4.54
N ALA A 5 -2.22 23.81 -3.59
CA ALA A 5 -0.98 23.08 -3.34
C ALA A 5 -1.25 21.65 -2.84
N ARG A 6 -2.24 21.47 -1.96
CA ARG A 6 -2.67 20.15 -1.48
C ARG A 6 -3.22 19.29 -2.62
N ALA A 7 -4.05 19.87 -3.49
CA ALA A 7 -4.64 19.15 -4.62
C ALA A 7 -3.57 18.67 -5.62
N ALA A 8 -2.64 19.56 -5.99
CA ALA A 8 -1.51 19.20 -6.86
C ALA A 8 -0.64 18.09 -6.25
N TRP A 9 -0.40 18.15 -4.94
CA TRP A 9 0.36 17.12 -4.23
C TRP A 9 -0.35 15.76 -4.21
N LEU A 10 -1.66 15.73 -3.97
CA LEU A 10 -2.45 14.48 -3.99
C LEU A 10 -2.49 13.85 -5.39
N ALA A 11 -2.59 14.66 -6.44
CA ALA A 11 -2.55 14.18 -7.82
C ALA A 11 -1.19 13.54 -8.17
N TRP A 12 -0.09 14.11 -7.68
CA TRP A 12 1.24 13.48 -7.78
C TRP A 12 1.32 12.17 -6.98
N TYR A 13 0.82 12.18 -5.73
CA TYR A 13 0.87 11.01 -4.85
C TYR A 13 0.15 9.80 -5.45
N ALA A 14 -0.98 10.02 -6.12
CA ALA A 14 -1.75 8.96 -6.80
C ALA A 14 -0.99 8.25 -7.93
N GLN A 15 0.13 8.81 -8.42
CA GLN A 15 0.98 8.19 -9.45
C GLN A 15 2.11 7.35 -8.83
N THR A 16 2.23 7.31 -7.50
CA THR A 16 3.26 6.53 -6.80
C THR A 16 2.73 5.15 -6.39
N PRO A 17 3.60 4.12 -6.25
CA PRO A 17 3.16 2.81 -5.79
C PRO A 17 2.48 2.88 -4.40
N ASP A 18 1.28 2.29 -4.28
CA ASP A 18 0.49 2.42 -3.05
C ASP A 18 1.15 1.76 -1.83
N ALA A 19 1.84 0.63 -1.99
CA ALA A 19 2.45 -0.09 -0.86
C ALA A 19 3.88 -0.58 -1.18
N PRO A 20 4.78 -0.63 -0.18
CA PRO A 20 6.16 -1.09 -0.40
C PRO A 20 6.34 -2.62 -0.33
N CYS A 21 5.26 -3.38 -0.18
CA CYS A 21 5.28 -4.82 0.06
C CYS A 21 5.75 -5.62 -1.16
N ILE A 22 6.49 -6.71 -0.92
CA ILE A 22 6.99 -7.63 -1.96
C ILE A 22 6.52 -9.08 -1.73
N ALA A 23 5.37 -9.24 -1.07
CA ALA A 23 4.80 -10.54 -0.67
C ALA A 23 5.77 -11.41 0.15
N ILE A 24 6.64 -10.78 0.94
CA ILE A 24 7.49 -11.41 1.94
C ILE A 24 7.28 -10.64 3.24
N CYS A 25 6.83 -11.35 4.27
CA CYS A 25 6.70 -10.83 5.62
C CYS A 25 7.69 -11.57 6.52
N SER A 26 8.37 -10.83 7.40
CA SER A 26 9.25 -11.40 8.43
C SER A 26 8.84 -10.99 9.85
N THR A 27 7.96 -9.99 9.98
CA THR A 27 7.40 -9.53 11.26
C THR A 27 6.43 -10.54 11.83
N ALA A 28 5.68 -11.25 10.98
CA ALA A 28 4.87 -12.41 11.38
C ALA A 28 5.70 -13.55 11.98
N GLN A 29 7.02 -13.56 11.77
CA GLN A 29 7.99 -14.53 12.30
C GLN A 29 8.80 -13.96 13.47
N GLY A 30 8.49 -12.73 13.93
CA GLY A 30 9.06 -12.12 15.13
C GLY A 30 10.13 -11.04 14.89
N ASP A 31 10.44 -10.67 13.65
CA ASP A 31 11.32 -9.53 13.42
C ASP A 31 10.61 -8.20 13.77
N ALA A 32 11.32 -7.25 14.38
CA ALA A 32 10.76 -5.92 14.68
C ALA A 32 10.48 -5.08 13.41
N LEU A 33 11.27 -5.30 12.36
CA LEU A 33 11.10 -4.71 11.04
C LEU A 33 11.06 -5.80 9.97
N CYS A 34 10.12 -5.68 9.05
CA CYS A 34 9.96 -6.64 7.97
C CYS A 34 11.16 -6.56 7.02
N LYS A 35 11.95 -7.64 6.95
CA LYS A 35 13.10 -7.74 6.04
C LYS A 35 12.72 -7.58 4.57
N GLY A 36 11.47 -7.89 4.20
CA GLY A 36 10.96 -7.71 2.85
C GLY A 36 10.76 -6.24 2.48
N CYS A 37 9.96 -5.51 3.25
CA CYS A 37 9.51 -4.15 2.90
C CYS A 37 9.99 -3.00 3.81
N GLY A 38 10.62 -3.31 4.95
CA GLY A 38 11.17 -2.32 5.90
C GLY A 38 10.17 -1.69 6.86
N ARG A 39 8.90 -2.15 6.86
CA ARG A 39 7.84 -1.67 7.75
C ARG A 39 7.82 -2.41 9.08
N THR A 40 7.31 -1.78 10.14
CA THR A 40 6.92 -2.47 11.38
C THR A 40 5.65 -3.29 11.14
N GLU A 41 5.33 -4.20 12.06
CA GLU A 41 4.07 -4.96 12.01
C GLU A 41 2.84 -4.03 12.03
N ASP A 42 2.86 -3.02 12.90
CA ASP A 42 1.78 -2.04 13.03
C ASP A 42 1.50 -1.29 11.72
N GLU A 43 2.56 -0.87 11.02
CA GLU A 43 2.45 -0.21 9.72
C GLU A 43 1.98 -1.15 8.60
N VAL A 44 2.25 -2.45 8.72
CA VAL A 44 1.76 -3.45 7.78
C VAL A 44 0.26 -3.64 7.97
N GLN A 45 -0.20 -3.83 9.21
CA GLN A 45 -1.60 -4.07 9.54
C GLN A 45 -2.48 -2.84 9.26
N HIS A 46 -2.03 -1.65 9.66
CA HIS A 46 -2.83 -0.43 9.56
C HIS A 46 -2.64 0.35 8.25
N TRP A 47 -1.85 -0.18 7.29
CA TRP A 47 -1.56 0.51 6.02
C TRP A 47 -2.80 1.08 5.29
N PRO A 48 -3.94 0.37 5.19
CA PRO A 48 -5.13 0.89 4.51
C PRO A 48 -5.74 2.11 5.21
N LEU A 49 -5.49 2.29 6.51
CA LEU A 49 -6.03 3.38 7.32
C LEU A 49 -5.14 4.63 7.30
N PHE A 50 -3.90 4.51 6.83
CA PHE A 50 -2.96 5.63 6.80
C PHE A 50 -3.34 6.65 5.74
N THR A 51 -3.28 7.93 6.12
CA THR A 51 -3.38 9.05 5.20
C THR A 51 -2.21 9.05 4.21
N PRO A 52 -2.34 9.70 3.04
CA PRO A 52 -1.22 9.86 2.10
C PRO A 52 0.05 10.45 2.73
N GLY A 53 -0.10 11.32 3.73
CA GLY A 53 1.03 11.92 4.46
C GLY A 53 1.76 10.89 5.33
N GLU A 54 1.02 10.08 6.06
CA GLU A 54 1.56 8.99 6.88
C GLU A 54 2.24 7.92 6.02
N LYS A 55 1.58 7.50 4.93
CA LYS A 55 2.17 6.57 3.95
C LYS A 55 3.49 7.13 3.40
N ARG A 56 3.54 8.43 3.06
CA ARG A 56 4.77 9.08 2.58
C ARG A 56 5.88 9.11 3.63
N ASN A 57 5.54 9.29 4.91
CA ASN A 57 6.54 9.25 6.00
C ASN A 57 7.19 7.86 6.11
N VAL A 58 6.39 6.80 6.05
CA VAL A 58 6.90 5.42 6.05
C VAL A 58 7.78 5.17 4.82
N TRP A 59 7.29 5.55 3.63
CA TRP A 59 8.05 5.46 2.37
C TRP A 59 9.39 6.17 2.44
N ARG A 60 9.42 7.37 3.01
CA ARG A 60 10.65 8.14 3.22
C ARG A 60 11.61 7.37 4.12
N ARG A 61 11.15 6.89 5.29
CA ARG A 61 12.00 6.14 6.23
C ARG A 61 12.62 4.92 5.56
N ILE A 62 11.80 4.02 5.02
CA ILE A 62 12.29 2.75 4.45
C ILE A 62 13.25 2.98 3.28
N THR A 63 13.04 4.05 2.49
CA THR A 63 13.92 4.39 1.37
C THR A 63 15.25 4.96 1.86
N MET A 64 15.23 5.77 2.92
CA MET A 64 16.46 6.28 3.53
C MET A 64 17.25 5.16 4.23
N ASP A 65 16.58 4.22 4.88
CA ASP A 65 17.22 3.08 5.53
C ASP A 65 17.84 2.14 4.47
N GLY A 66 17.12 1.84 3.38
CA GLY A 66 17.63 1.06 2.24
C GLY A 66 18.01 -0.39 2.54
N THR A 67 17.74 -0.89 3.76
CA THR A 67 18.19 -2.21 4.23
C THR A 67 17.29 -3.36 3.79
N ALA A 68 16.01 -3.08 3.52
CA ALA A 68 15.01 -4.09 3.16
C ALA A 68 15.29 -4.74 1.79
N TRP A 69 14.89 -6.01 1.64
CA TRP A 69 15.17 -6.83 0.46
C TRP A 69 14.57 -6.29 -0.84
N ARG A 70 13.49 -5.50 -0.76
CA ARG A 70 12.93 -4.75 -1.91
C ARG A 70 13.95 -3.83 -2.59
N PHE A 71 15.03 -3.45 -1.91
CA PHE A 71 16.08 -2.58 -2.45
C PHE A 71 17.32 -3.34 -2.91
N ASN A 72 17.46 -4.63 -2.54
CA ASN A 72 18.63 -5.44 -2.84
C ASN A 72 18.27 -6.83 -3.41
N ARG A 73 18.10 -7.84 -2.55
CA ARG A 73 17.97 -9.27 -2.87
C ARG A 73 16.75 -9.62 -3.73
N TYR A 74 15.65 -8.89 -3.57
CA TYR A 74 14.38 -9.13 -4.24
C TYR A 74 13.84 -7.85 -4.91
N ALA A 75 14.74 -7.04 -5.47
CA ALA A 75 14.40 -5.77 -6.10
C ALA A 75 13.46 -5.92 -7.32
N GLU A 76 13.50 -7.07 -7.99
CA GLU A 76 12.59 -7.42 -9.08
C GLU A 76 11.12 -7.47 -8.62
N ARG A 77 10.86 -7.90 -7.38
CA ARG A 77 9.49 -7.99 -6.82
C ARG A 77 8.89 -6.63 -6.52
N ALA A 78 9.71 -5.60 -6.29
CA ALA A 78 9.23 -4.24 -6.07
C ALA A 78 8.63 -3.60 -7.33
N ARG A 79 8.98 -4.10 -8.53
CA ARG A 79 8.49 -3.60 -9.81
C ARG A 79 7.16 -4.21 -10.25
N LEU A 80 6.78 -5.32 -9.63
CA LEU A 80 5.60 -6.12 -9.98
C LEU A 80 4.32 -5.69 -9.25
N SER A 81 4.39 -4.78 -8.27
CA SER A 81 3.20 -4.25 -7.59
C SER A 81 2.48 -3.24 -8.50
N PRO A 82 1.34 -3.58 -9.12
CA PRO A 82 0.61 -2.65 -9.96
C PRO A 82 -0.09 -1.65 -9.04
N GLY A 83 0.42 -0.42 -8.98
CA GLY A 83 -0.13 0.63 -8.14
C GLY A 83 -1.34 1.37 -8.72
N ALA A 84 -1.90 0.95 -9.87
CA ALA A 84 -2.97 1.72 -10.53
C ALA A 84 -3.96 0.94 -11.43
N ALA A 85 -3.71 -0.33 -11.78
CA ALA A 85 -4.52 -1.01 -12.81
C ALA A 85 -5.75 -1.76 -12.27
N ASP A 86 -5.78 -2.11 -10.98
CA ASP A 86 -6.83 -2.96 -10.39
C ASP A 86 -7.67 -2.21 -9.35
N ALA A 87 -7.98 -0.93 -9.61
CA ALA A 87 -9.12 -0.32 -8.96
C ALA A 87 -10.37 -1.07 -9.42
N LEU A 88 -10.77 -2.08 -8.65
CA LEU A 88 -12.05 -2.76 -8.82
C LEU A 88 -13.13 -1.68 -8.98
N PRO A 89 -13.96 -1.73 -10.04
CA PRO A 89 -15.06 -0.80 -10.18
C PRO A 89 -15.98 -0.92 -8.95
N ASP A 90 -16.38 0.23 -8.43
CA ASP A 90 -17.28 0.35 -7.28
C ASP A 90 -18.70 -0.09 -7.68
N ASP A 91 -19.05 -1.33 -7.36
CA ASP A 91 -20.39 -1.91 -7.60
C ASP A 91 -21.43 -1.49 -6.53
N SER A 92 -21.18 -0.44 -5.74
CA SER A 92 -22.07 -0.02 -4.64
C SER A 92 -23.42 0.60 -5.06
N ASN A 93 -23.85 0.45 -6.33
CA ASN A 93 -25.20 0.83 -6.75
C ASN A 93 -25.97 -0.23 -7.55
N ALA A 94 -25.58 -1.52 -7.48
CA ALA A 94 -26.40 -2.60 -8.02
C ALA A 94 -27.53 -2.96 -7.04
N ALA A 95 -28.72 -2.41 -7.27
CA ALA A 95 -29.95 -2.76 -6.55
C ALA A 95 -30.13 -4.29 -6.46
N ALA A 96 -30.36 -4.79 -5.24
CA ALA A 96 -30.46 -6.20 -4.93
C ALA A 96 -31.60 -6.88 -5.70
N ALA A 97 -31.25 -7.73 -6.67
CA ALA A 97 -32.19 -8.65 -7.28
C ALA A 97 -32.65 -9.70 -6.25
N PRO A 98 -33.96 -10.00 -6.14
CA PRO A 98 -34.44 -10.94 -5.13
C PRO A 98 -34.00 -12.37 -5.45
N LYS A 99 -33.38 -13.03 -4.45
CA LYS A 99 -32.91 -14.41 -4.56
C LYS A 99 -34.11 -15.37 -4.71
N PRO A 100 -34.07 -16.36 -5.63
CA PRO A 100 -35.19 -17.28 -5.81
C PRO A 100 -35.35 -18.21 -4.60
N SER A 101 -36.59 -18.31 -4.11
CA SER A 101 -37.03 -19.26 -3.10
C SER A 101 -36.80 -20.69 -3.63
N ARG A 102 -35.99 -21.47 -2.89
CA ARG A 102 -35.90 -22.91 -3.10
C ARG A 102 -37.19 -23.56 -2.57
N ARG A 103 -37.85 -24.35 -3.42
CA ARG A 103 -38.97 -25.23 -3.06
C ARG A 103 -38.48 -26.40 -2.22
#